data_AF-A0A2I0VTR0-F1
#
_entry.id   AF-A0A2I0VTR0-F1
#
_cell.length_a   1.000
_cell.length_b   1.000
_cell.length_c   1.000
_cell.angle_alpha   90.00
_cell.angle_beta   90.00
_cell.angle_gamma   90.00
#
_symmetry.space_group_name_H-M   'P 1'
#
loop_
_entity.id
_entity.type
_entity.pdbx_description
1 polymer ?
#
loop_
_entity_poly.entity_id
_entity_poly.type
_entity_poly.pdbx_seq_one_letter_code
_entity_poly.pdbx_strand_id
1 'polypeptide(L)'
;MPPPHDGIALCEKLQSLFLEWKIESKLFSVTLDNASANNVCVDYLRNQLNLRRALLCEGQFFHIRCTAHIVNLIVQEGMKEIDVSISKIRESIKYVKGSQARKQKFLDCVKQSCLESKRGLRQDVPTRWNSTFIMLESALYYRRAFQQLELGDSNFKTCPVNSEWERVEKISTFLKPFYDITKVISGTKYPTANLYFPCISTAYATLKHELIEGPDYIKQMCRRMIAKFEKYWHDFSVILAIAVILDPRYKFAFVEWCYKRLYVGDYVFEVKKVKDSLFSLFSNYASNNVNVPANVSERRNSECTNSSSTVINSQFLQNFDSFEEEVEMPKKFELEMYLDEPKIDRKIELDILHFWKANQYRFPEVSAMARDVLCIPISTVASESAFSNSGRILDQYRSALKHDIVEALVCSKDWLYGDKGAVFFKLLLMHVHFL
;
A
#
# COMPACT_ATOMS: atom_id res chain seq x y z
N MET A 1 -23.52 -8.31 -2.24
CA MET A 1 -24.42 -8.40 -1.08
C MET A 1 -25.64 -7.54 -1.40
N PRO A 2 -26.89 -7.99 -1.19
CA PRO A 2 -28.05 -7.10 -1.30
C PRO A 2 -27.98 -6.01 -0.20
N PRO A 3 -28.62 -4.84 -0.38
CA PRO A 3 -28.79 -3.88 0.70
C PRO A 3 -29.46 -4.52 1.93
N PRO A 4 -29.18 -4.04 3.17
CA PRO A 4 -28.42 -2.83 3.49
C PRO A 4 -26.89 -2.99 3.39
N HIS A 5 -26.18 -1.87 3.21
CA HIS A 5 -24.71 -1.78 3.20
C HIS A 5 -24.17 -1.05 4.43
N ASP A 6 -24.79 -1.30 5.58
CA ASP A 6 -24.31 -0.78 6.85
C ASP A 6 -23.16 -1.62 7.42
N GLY A 7 -22.55 -1.14 8.50
CA GLY A 7 -21.40 -1.80 9.11
C GLY A 7 -21.73 -3.17 9.70
N ILE A 8 -22.97 -3.43 10.10
CA ILE A 8 -23.36 -4.71 10.72
C ILE A 8 -23.48 -5.77 9.63
N ALA A 9 -24.22 -5.47 8.55
CA ALA A 9 -24.36 -6.37 7.41
C ALA A 9 -22.99 -6.72 6.78
N LEU A 10 -22.10 -5.73 6.72
CA LEU A 10 -20.71 -5.93 6.30
C LEU A 10 -19.95 -6.90 7.20
N CYS A 11 -20.06 -6.72 8.52
CA CYS A 11 -19.41 -7.58 9.51
C CYS A 11 -19.90 -9.02 9.40
N GLU A 12 -21.21 -9.25 9.34
CA GLU A 12 -21.81 -10.58 9.18
C GLU A 12 -21.31 -11.27 7.91
N LYS A 13 -21.21 -10.52 6.80
CA LYS A 13 -20.70 -11.07 5.55
C LYS A 13 -19.23 -11.45 5.66
N LEU A 14 -18.37 -10.60 6.24
CA LEU A 14 -16.95 -10.92 6.46
C LEU A 14 -16.78 -12.16 7.34
N GLN A 15 -17.56 -12.28 8.41
CA GLN A 15 -17.52 -13.43 9.29
C GLN A 15 -17.91 -14.73 8.59
N SER A 16 -18.99 -14.70 7.79
CA SER A 16 -19.38 -15.87 7.00
C SER A 16 -18.24 -16.36 6.12
N LEU A 17 -17.49 -15.44 5.50
CA LEU A 17 -16.34 -15.75 4.67
C LEU A 17 -15.17 -16.29 5.51
N PHE A 18 -14.87 -15.69 6.66
CA PHE A 18 -13.79 -16.18 7.51
C PHE A 18 -14.03 -17.61 8.02
N LEU A 19 -15.29 -17.95 8.32
CA LEU A 19 -15.72 -19.30 8.68
C LEU A 19 -15.62 -20.26 7.51
N GLU A 20 -16.16 -19.88 6.35
CA GLU A 20 -16.14 -20.68 5.11
C GLU A 20 -14.70 -21.03 4.70
N TRP A 21 -13.82 -20.04 4.75
CA TRP A 21 -12.40 -20.18 4.40
C TRP A 21 -11.55 -20.75 5.54
N LYS A 22 -12.12 -20.90 6.76
CA LYS A 22 -11.44 -21.39 7.98
C LYS A 22 -10.17 -20.59 8.31
N ILE A 23 -10.28 -19.27 8.27
CA ILE A 23 -9.17 -18.33 8.49
C ILE A 23 -9.33 -17.44 9.73
N GLU A 24 -10.42 -17.55 10.49
CA GLU A 24 -10.68 -16.69 11.66
C GLU A 24 -9.50 -16.58 12.63
N SER A 25 -8.83 -17.70 12.94
CA SER A 25 -7.66 -17.75 13.85
C SER A 25 -6.33 -17.36 13.19
N LYS A 26 -6.36 -16.94 11.92
CA LYS A 26 -5.19 -16.56 11.12
C LYS A 26 -5.23 -15.09 10.73
N LEU A 27 -6.19 -14.34 11.24
CA LEU A 27 -6.35 -12.91 10.96
C LEU A 27 -5.40 -12.10 11.85
N PHE A 28 -4.56 -11.29 11.22
CA PHE A 28 -3.68 -10.35 11.91
C PHE A 28 -4.25 -8.93 11.87
N SER A 29 -4.57 -8.44 10.66
CA SER A 29 -5.13 -7.11 10.46
C SER A 29 -6.05 -7.07 9.23
N VAL A 30 -6.86 -6.02 9.16
CA VAL A 30 -7.75 -5.70 8.05
C VAL A 30 -7.52 -4.23 7.68
N THR A 31 -7.34 -3.98 6.39
CA THR A 31 -7.20 -2.63 5.85
C THR A 31 -8.49 -2.21 5.18
N LEU A 32 -9.08 -1.09 5.59
CA LEU A 32 -10.31 -0.54 5.00
C LEU A 32 -10.14 0.94 4.67
N ASP A 33 -11.02 1.47 3.82
CA ASP A 33 -11.09 2.92 3.61
C ASP A 33 -11.75 3.65 4.80
N ASN A 34 -11.85 4.97 4.70
CA ASN A 34 -12.33 5.80 5.81
C ASN A 34 -13.86 5.96 5.84
N ALA A 35 -14.63 5.08 5.18
CA ALA A 35 -16.09 5.11 5.24
C ALA A 35 -16.59 4.82 6.68
N SER A 36 -17.65 5.52 7.10
CA SER A 36 -18.20 5.34 8.45
C SER A 36 -18.69 3.91 8.72
N ALA A 37 -19.30 3.27 7.72
CA ALA A 37 -19.75 1.88 7.81
C ALA A 37 -18.58 0.90 8.09
N ASN A 38 -17.39 1.18 7.53
CA ASN A 38 -16.20 0.35 7.73
C ASN A 38 -15.67 0.44 9.16
N ASN A 39 -15.75 1.62 9.80
CA ASN A 39 -15.39 1.74 11.22
C ASN A 39 -16.29 0.86 12.10
N VAL A 40 -17.62 0.94 11.89
CA VAL A 40 -18.59 0.12 12.62
C VAL A 40 -18.32 -1.37 12.38
N CYS A 41 -18.12 -1.76 11.11
CA CYS A 41 -17.83 -3.15 10.75
C CYS A 41 -16.61 -3.69 11.48
N VAL A 42 -15.49 -2.97 11.49
CA VAL A 42 -14.24 -3.44 12.09
C VAL A 42 -14.34 -3.49 13.61
N ASP A 43 -15.04 -2.55 14.24
CA ASP A 43 -15.25 -2.57 15.68
C ASP A 43 -16.04 -3.81 16.13
N TYR A 44 -17.15 -4.12 15.44
CA TYR A 44 -17.92 -5.33 15.70
C TYR A 44 -17.09 -6.59 15.44
N LEU A 45 -16.37 -6.63 14.33
CA LEU A 45 -15.54 -7.78 13.96
C LEU A 45 -14.44 -8.04 14.99
N ARG A 46 -13.73 -6.99 15.41
CA ARG A 46 -12.70 -7.06 16.45
C ARG A 46 -13.25 -7.60 17.76
N ASN A 47 -14.39 -7.07 18.21
CA ASN A 47 -15.02 -7.52 19.47
C ASN A 47 -15.36 -9.01 19.43
N GLN A 48 -15.95 -9.49 18.34
CA GLN A 48 -16.31 -10.90 18.22
C GLN A 48 -15.10 -11.84 18.10
N LEU A 49 -14.08 -11.45 17.34
CA LEU A 49 -12.86 -12.26 17.22
C LEU A 49 -12.08 -12.28 18.53
N ASN A 50 -12.08 -11.19 19.31
CA ASN A 50 -11.50 -11.15 20.65
C ASN A 50 -12.23 -12.07 21.64
N LEU A 51 -13.57 -12.14 21.59
CA LEU A 51 -14.34 -13.09 22.43
C LEU A 51 -13.92 -14.55 22.17
N ARG A 52 -13.49 -14.85 20.94
CA ARG A 52 -12.98 -16.17 20.55
C ARG A 52 -11.47 -16.33 20.74
N ARG A 53 -10.78 -15.32 21.28
CA ARG A 53 -9.31 -15.26 21.40
C ARG A 53 -8.58 -15.51 20.07
N ALA A 54 -9.17 -15.03 18.97
CA ALA A 54 -8.66 -15.25 17.62
C ALA A 54 -7.65 -14.19 17.16
N LEU A 55 -7.53 -13.07 17.88
CA LEU A 55 -6.64 -11.96 17.52
C LEU A 55 -5.43 -11.87 18.46
N LEU A 56 -4.28 -11.53 17.88
CA LEU A 56 -3.08 -11.16 18.62
C LEU A 56 -3.25 -9.79 19.29
N CYS A 57 -2.69 -9.62 20.49
CA CYS A 57 -2.71 -8.37 21.26
C CYS A 57 -4.13 -7.76 21.39
N GLU A 58 -5.15 -8.61 21.60
CA GLU A 58 -6.56 -8.18 21.72
C GLU A 58 -7.03 -7.31 20.53
N GLY A 59 -6.44 -7.53 19.34
CA GLY A 59 -6.77 -6.77 18.14
C GLY A 59 -6.33 -5.31 18.17
N GLN A 60 -5.34 -4.93 19.00
CA GLN A 60 -4.79 -3.58 19.06
C GLN A 60 -4.36 -3.04 17.67
N PHE A 61 -3.83 -3.92 16.81
CA PHE A 61 -3.35 -3.57 15.47
C PHE A 61 -4.28 -4.06 14.35
N PHE A 62 -5.53 -4.40 14.68
CA PHE A 62 -6.43 -5.08 13.75
C PHE A 62 -6.94 -4.16 12.64
N HIS A 63 -7.16 -2.88 12.91
CA HIS A 63 -7.69 -1.95 11.91
C HIS A 63 -6.59 -1.06 11.32
N ILE A 64 -6.43 -1.10 10.00
CA ILE A 64 -5.54 -0.23 9.25
C ILE A 64 -6.38 0.63 8.30
N ARG A 65 -6.11 1.94 8.27
CA ARG A 65 -6.73 2.82 7.29
C ARG A 65 -5.97 2.78 5.97
N CYS A 66 -6.71 2.73 4.87
CA CYS A 66 -6.17 2.71 3.52
C CYS A 66 -5.39 4.01 3.24
N THR A 67 -4.07 3.90 3.16
CA THR A 67 -3.16 5.02 2.90
C THR A 67 -3.38 5.59 1.51
N ALA A 68 -3.60 4.75 0.50
CA ALA A 68 -3.91 5.21 -0.86
C ALA A 68 -5.20 6.04 -0.91
N HIS A 69 -6.21 5.65 -0.13
CA HIS A 69 -7.44 6.42 0.00
C HIS A 69 -7.19 7.76 0.71
N ILE A 70 -6.39 7.79 1.77
CA ILE A 70 -6.00 9.03 2.46
C ILE A 70 -5.26 9.99 1.52
N VAL A 71 -4.25 9.50 0.78
CA VAL A 71 -3.53 10.31 -0.23
C VAL A 71 -4.50 10.83 -1.28
N ASN A 72 -5.43 10.00 -1.76
CA ASN A 72 -6.48 10.44 -2.67
C ASN A 72 -7.34 11.57 -2.09
N LEU A 73 -7.77 11.46 -0.83
CA LEU A 73 -8.55 12.52 -0.18
C LEU A 73 -7.77 13.82 -0.01
N ILE A 74 -6.47 13.74 0.28
CA ILE A 74 -5.59 14.91 0.40
C ILE A 74 -5.46 15.61 -0.95
N VAL A 75 -5.08 14.87 -2.00
CA VAL A 75 -4.90 15.46 -3.34
C VAL A 75 -6.21 16.00 -3.90
N GLN A 76 -7.33 15.29 -3.73
CA GLN A 76 -8.63 15.79 -4.15
C GLN A 76 -9.01 17.09 -3.46
N GLU A 77 -8.66 17.28 -2.18
CA GLU A 77 -8.93 18.52 -1.47
C GLU A 77 -8.14 19.70 -2.06
N GLY A 78 -6.86 19.49 -2.42
CA GLY A 78 -6.06 20.48 -3.14
C GLY A 78 -6.60 20.78 -4.53
N MET A 79 -7.01 19.72 -5.24
CA MET A 79 -7.60 19.80 -6.58
C MET A 79 -8.98 20.48 -6.60
N LYS A 80 -9.58 20.89 -5.47
CA LYS A 80 -10.78 21.74 -5.49
C LYS A 80 -10.49 23.17 -5.96
N GLU A 81 -9.26 23.63 -5.80
CA GLU A 81 -8.77 24.89 -6.39
C GLU A 81 -8.40 24.67 -7.86
N ILE A 82 -9.34 24.14 -8.66
CA ILE A 82 -9.08 23.75 -10.06
C ILE A 82 -8.67 24.98 -10.86
N ASP A 83 -7.45 24.94 -11.39
CA ASP A 83 -6.99 25.93 -12.35
C ASP A 83 -7.78 25.81 -13.67
N VAL A 84 -8.24 26.95 -14.20
CA VAL A 84 -8.98 27.04 -15.48
C VAL A 84 -8.24 26.34 -16.62
N SER A 85 -6.91 26.32 -16.59
CA SER A 85 -6.07 25.63 -17.57
C SER A 85 -6.36 24.13 -17.63
N ILE A 86 -6.65 23.47 -16.50
CA ILE A 86 -7.01 22.04 -16.47
C ILE A 86 -8.34 21.81 -17.18
N SER A 87 -9.33 22.69 -16.98
CA SER A 87 -10.62 22.61 -17.67
C SER A 87 -10.48 22.79 -19.18
N LYS A 88 -9.58 23.68 -19.64
CA LYS A 88 -9.25 23.82 -21.07
C LYS A 88 -8.60 22.57 -21.65
N ILE A 89 -7.72 21.90 -20.91
CA ILE A 89 -7.15 20.60 -21.31
C ILE A 89 -8.25 19.55 -21.48
N ARG A 90 -9.19 19.46 -20.53
CA ARG A 90 -10.33 18.53 -20.62
C ARG A 90 -11.16 18.77 -21.87
N GLU A 91 -11.54 20.01 -22.13
CA GLU A 91 -12.34 20.36 -23.31
C GLU A 91 -11.54 20.16 -24.61
N SER A 92 -10.22 20.38 -24.60
CA SER A 92 -9.37 20.10 -25.76
C SER A 92 -9.33 18.62 -26.12
N ILE A 93 -9.16 17.75 -25.12
CA ILE A 93 -9.17 16.30 -25.33
C ILE A 93 -10.56 15.83 -25.76
N LYS A 94 -11.62 16.36 -25.14
CA LYS A 94 -13.01 16.07 -25.52
C LYS A 94 -13.30 16.48 -26.96
N TYR A 95 -12.82 17.64 -27.41
CA TYR A 95 -12.94 18.08 -28.80
C TYR A 95 -12.33 17.06 -29.77
N VAL A 96 -11.06 16.69 -29.53
CA VAL A 96 -10.33 15.72 -30.36
C VAL A 96 -11.03 14.36 -30.40
N LYS A 97 -11.56 13.90 -29.26
CA LYS A 97 -12.23 12.60 -29.14
C LYS A 97 -13.70 12.62 -29.58
N GLY A 98 -14.26 13.80 -29.87
CA GLY A 98 -15.68 13.96 -30.19
C GLY A 98 -16.10 13.41 -31.55
N SER A 99 -15.17 13.19 -32.49
CA SER A 99 -15.45 12.50 -33.75
C SER A 99 -14.22 11.85 -34.34
N GLN A 100 -14.41 10.86 -35.21
CA GLN A 100 -13.31 10.21 -35.92
C GLN A 100 -12.53 11.18 -36.82
N ALA A 101 -13.22 12.15 -37.45
CA ALA A 101 -12.58 13.17 -38.27
C ALA A 101 -11.67 14.09 -37.44
N ARG A 102 -12.12 14.58 -36.28
CA ARG A 102 -11.31 15.41 -35.37
C ARG A 102 -10.12 14.63 -34.80
N LYS A 103 -10.32 13.35 -34.48
CA LYS A 103 -9.24 12.46 -34.05
C LYS A 103 -8.19 12.30 -35.15
N GLN A 104 -8.60 12.13 -36.41
CA GLN A 104 -7.67 12.01 -37.53
C GLN A 104 -6.88 13.30 -37.75
N LYS A 105 -7.55 14.46 -37.76
CA LYS A 105 -6.87 15.78 -37.85
C LYS A 105 -5.80 15.93 -36.77
N PHE A 106 -6.12 15.60 -35.53
CA PHE A 106 -5.15 15.66 -34.44
C PHE A 106 -3.97 14.70 -34.65
N LEU A 107 -4.21 13.47 -35.14
CA LEU A 107 -3.13 12.54 -35.47
C LEU A 107 -2.23 13.05 -36.59
N ASP A 108 -2.78 13.81 -37.54
CA ASP A 108 -1.99 14.46 -38.59
C ASP A 108 -1.13 15.60 -38.00
N CYS A 109 -1.67 16.39 -37.06
CA CYS A 109 -0.89 17.37 -36.28
C CYS A 109 0.21 16.72 -35.43
N VAL A 110 -0.04 15.54 -34.86
CA VAL A 110 0.96 14.74 -34.11
C VAL A 110 2.11 14.35 -35.03
N LYS A 111 1.81 13.87 -36.25
CA LYS A 111 2.83 13.54 -37.26
C LYS A 111 3.63 14.77 -37.70
N GLN A 112 2.95 15.89 -37.97
CA GLN A 112 3.59 17.16 -38.34
C GLN A 112 4.52 17.69 -37.23
N SER A 113 4.19 17.39 -35.97
CA SER A 113 4.99 17.78 -34.81
C SER A 113 6.12 16.80 -34.48
N CYS A 114 6.34 15.76 -35.31
CA CYS A 114 7.29 14.67 -35.09
C CYS A 114 7.12 13.94 -33.75
N LEU A 115 5.87 13.77 -33.30
CA LEU A 115 5.52 13.09 -32.05
C LEU A 115 5.02 11.66 -32.30
N GLU A 116 5.22 10.75 -31.34
CA GLU A 116 4.68 9.40 -31.42
C GLU A 116 3.21 9.34 -30.99
N SER A 117 2.39 8.62 -31.73
CA SER A 117 0.96 8.48 -31.41
C SER A 117 0.63 7.43 -30.34
N LYS A 118 1.61 6.59 -29.94
CA LYS A 118 1.39 5.43 -29.04
C LYS A 118 0.93 5.81 -27.63
N ARG A 119 1.32 6.99 -27.12
CA ARG A 119 0.94 7.44 -25.77
C ARG A 119 -0.57 7.64 -25.62
N GLY A 120 -1.20 8.18 -26.67
CA GLY A 120 -2.64 8.41 -26.78
C GLY A 120 -3.19 9.46 -25.81
N LEU A 121 -4.30 10.11 -26.17
CA LEU A 121 -5.00 11.05 -25.30
C LEU A 121 -5.99 10.35 -24.37
N ARG A 122 -5.97 10.71 -23.09
CA ARG A 122 -6.84 10.14 -22.06
C ARG A 122 -7.75 11.22 -21.50
N GLN A 123 -9.05 10.97 -21.52
CA GLN A 123 -10.02 11.82 -20.82
C GLN A 123 -9.97 11.40 -19.35
N ASP A 124 -9.92 12.37 -18.44
CA ASP A 124 -9.97 12.09 -17.02
C ASP A 124 -11.37 11.72 -16.52
N VAL A 125 -11.39 11.15 -15.32
CA VAL A 125 -12.57 11.01 -14.48
C VAL A 125 -12.38 12.01 -13.34
N PRO A 126 -13.11 13.14 -13.31
CA PRO A 126 -12.84 14.24 -12.36
C PRO A 126 -12.85 13.84 -10.88
N THR A 127 -13.60 12.80 -10.53
CA THR A 127 -13.66 12.24 -9.17
C THR A 127 -12.46 11.35 -8.81
N ARG A 128 -11.50 11.15 -9.73
CA ARG A 128 -10.28 10.35 -9.56
C ARG A 128 -9.05 11.14 -10.03
N TRP A 129 -8.41 11.84 -9.11
CA TRP A 129 -7.29 12.75 -9.42
C TRP A 129 -6.15 12.07 -10.20
N ASN A 130 -5.87 10.78 -9.97
CA ASN A 130 -4.88 10.01 -10.71
C ASN A 130 -5.13 10.04 -12.23
N SER A 131 -6.39 9.95 -12.64
CA SER A 131 -6.77 10.02 -14.05
C SER A 131 -6.56 11.42 -14.63
N THR A 132 -6.77 12.46 -13.82
CA THR A 132 -6.47 13.85 -14.17
C THR A 132 -4.97 14.03 -14.34
N PHE A 133 -4.14 13.55 -13.42
CA PHE A 133 -2.68 13.60 -13.56
C PHE A 133 -2.20 12.92 -14.86
N ILE A 134 -2.69 11.70 -15.16
CA ILE A 134 -2.32 11.01 -16.41
C ILE A 134 -2.81 11.79 -17.65
N MET A 135 -4.00 12.39 -17.58
CA MET A 135 -4.51 13.27 -18.64
C MET A 135 -3.55 14.44 -18.88
N LEU A 136 -3.13 15.15 -17.83
CA LEU A 136 -2.20 16.28 -17.94
C LEU A 136 -0.87 15.84 -18.56
N GLU A 137 -0.30 14.74 -18.09
CA GLU A 137 0.93 14.14 -18.63
C GLU A 137 0.81 13.79 -20.13
N SER A 138 -0.34 13.25 -20.55
CA SER A 138 -0.59 12.98 -21.97
C SER A 138 -0.76 14.27 -22.79
N ALA A 139 -1.44 15.28 -22.23
CA ALA A 139 -1.69 16.53 -22.92
C ALA A 139 -0.40 17.35 -23.10
N LEU A 140 0.45 17.40 -22.07
CA LEU A 140 1.76 18.06 -22.10
C LEU A 140 2.66 17.46 -23.19
N TYR A 141 2.70 16.13 -23.29
CA TYR A 141 3.44 15.45 -24.36
C TYR A 141 2.95 15.87 -25.76
N TYR A 142 1.65 16.08 -25.93
CA TYR A 142 1.06 16.51 -27.20
C TYR A 142 0.84 18.02 -27.33
N ARG A 143 1.45 18.86 -26.49
CA ARG A 143 1.28 20.32 -26.50
C ARG A 143 1.42 20.92 -27.90
N ARG A 144 2.48 20.57 -28.62
CA ARG A 144 2.74 21.07 -29.99
C ARG A 144 1.63 20.66 -30.97
N ALA A 145 1.12 19.43 -30.86
CA ALA A 145 0.04 18.96 -31.71
C ALA A 145 -1.27 19.71 -31.45
N PHE A 146 -1.58 20.07 -30.20
CA PHE A 146 -2.73 20.94 -29.90
C PHE A 146 -2.58 22.34 -30.48
N GLN A 147 -1.38 22.92 -30.39
CA GLN A 147 -1.09 24.23 -30.98
C GLN A 147 -1.22 24.20 -32.52
N GLN A 148 -0.75 23.14 -33.18
CA GLN A 148 -0.94 22.95 -34.62
C GLN A 148 -2.42 22.77 -34.99
N LEU A 149 -3.18 22.04 -34.16
CA LEU A 149 -4.62 21.86 -34.37
C LEU A 149 -5.37 23.20 -34.29
N GLU A 150 -4.96 24.10 -33.40
CA GLU A 150 -5.56 25.44 -33.27
C GLU A 150 -5.33 26.30 -34.52
N LEU A 151 -4.16 26.19 -35.14
CA LEU A 151 -3.86 26.88 -36.40
C LEU A 151 -4.64 26.29 -37.59
N GLY A 152 -4.85 24.97 -37.59
CA GLY A 152 -5.42 24.24 -38.72
C GLY A 152 -6.94 23.96 -38.66
N ASP A 153 -7.58 24.08 -37.50
CA ASP A 153 -9.02 23.85 -37.33
C ASP A 153 -9.70 25.03 -36.64
N SER A 154 -10.40 25.85 -37.44
CA SER A 154 -11.10 27.04 -36.95
C SER A 154 -12.16 26.74 -35.87
N ASN A 155 -12.66 25.50 -35.77
CA ASN A 155 -13.64 25.10 -34.76
C ASN A 155 -13.01 24.74 -33.41
N PHE A 156 -11.69 24.57 -33.35
CA PHE A 156 -10.98 24.29 -32.12
C PHE A 156 -10.64 25.60 -31.39
N LYS A 157 -11.35 25.89 -30.30
CA LYS A 157 -11.28 27.18 -29.57
C LYS A 157 -10.76 27.09 -28.13
N THR A 158 -10.47 25.89 -27.66
CA THR A 158 -10.20 25.61 -26.24
C THR A 158 -8.73 25.32 -25.94
N CYS A 159 -7.84 25.54 -26.92
CA CYS A 159 -6.40 25.39 -26.75
C CYS A 159 -5.91 26.31 -25.62
N PRO A 160 -5.16 25.80 -24.62
CA PRO A 160 -4.52 26.66 -23.64
C PRO A 160 -3.48 27.57 -24.29
N VAL A 161 -3.36 28.80 -23.79
CA VAL A 161 -2.26 29.70 -24.19
C VAL A 161 -0.95 29.30 -23.53
N ASN A 162 0.18 29.85 -23.96
CA ASN A 162 1.50 29.45 -23.45
C ASN A 162 1.65 29.54 -21.92
N SER A 163 1.15 30.62 -21.31
CA SER A 163 1.18 30.78 -19.85
C SER A 163 0.30 29.75 -19.12
N GLU A 164 -0.80 29.30 -19.73
CA GLU A 164 -1.66 28.24 -19.19
C GLU A 164 -0.99 26.87 -19.31
N TRP A 165 -0.29 26.60 -20.41
CA TRP A 165 0.53 25.40 -20.55
C TRP A 165 1.64 25.33 -19.49
N GLU A 166 2.32 26.44 -19.22
CA GLU A 166 3.33 26.53 -18.15
C GLU A 166 2.72 26.26 -16.76
N ARG A 167 1.49 26.75 -16.51
CA ARG A 167 0.76 26.42 -15.27
C ARG A 167 0.43 24.94 -15.19
N VAL A 168 -0.06 24.32 -16.28
CA VAL A 168 -0.33 22.87 -16.34
C VAL A 168 0.92 22.05 -16.07
N GLU A 169 2.06 22.45 -16.62
CA GLU A 169 3.35 21.80 -16.38
C GLU A 169 3.79 21.87 -14.91
N LYS A 170 3.67 23.05 -14.28
CA LYS A 170 3.94 23.23 -12.85
C LYS A 170 3.00 22.40 -11.98
N ILE A 171 1.71 22.36 -12.30
CA ILE A 171 0.73 21.52 -11.58
C ILE A 171 1.05 20.04 -11.75
N SER A 172 1.37 19.58 -12.97
CA SER A 172 1.74 18.17 -13.21
C SER A 172 2.97 17.79 -12.39
N THR A 173 3.99 18.66 -12.39
CA THR A 173 5.22 18.49 -11.60
C THR A 173 4.93 18.41 -10.10
N PHE A 174 4.08 19.30 -9.58
CA PHE A 174 3.64 19.28 -8.19
C PHE A 174 2.89 18.00 -7.80
N LEU A 175 2.03 17.49 -8.69
CA LEU A 175 1.23 16.28 -8.44
C LEU A 175 2.05 14.98 -8.57
N LYS A 176 3.17 15.01 -9.30
CA LYS A 176 3.99 13.83 -9.61
C LYS A 176 4.41 13.02 -8.37
N PRO A 177 4.93 13.61 -7.28
CA PRO A 177 5.34 12.83 -6.10
C PRO A 177 4.18 12.06 -5.49
N PHE A 178 2.98 12.64 -5.42
CA PHE A 178 1.79 11.96 -4.91
C PHE A 178 1.38 10.79 -5.82
N TYR A 179 1.54 10.94 -7.13
CA TYR A 179 1.20 9.91 -8.09
C TYR A 179 2.13 8.71 -7.94
N ASP A 180 3.42 8.99 -7.81
CA ASP A 180 4.45 7.96 -7.57
C ASP A 180 4.23 7.25 -6.24
N ILE A 181 3.95 8.01 -5.16
CA ILE A 181 3.58 7.45 -3.87
C ILE A 181 2.39 6.51 -4.01
N THR A 182 1.31 6.96 -4.66
CA THR A 182 0.11 6.14 -4.83
C THR A 182 0.41 4.86 -5.62
N LYS A 183 1.28 4.94 -6.63
CA LYS A 183 1.73 3.76 -7.39
C LYS A 183 2.51 2.78 -6.53
N VAL A 184 3.39 3.28 -5.65
CA VAL A 184 4.21 2.48 -4.75
C VAL A 184 3.36 1.80 -3.67
N ILE A 185 2.52 2.54 -2.96
CA ILE A 185 1.72 2.00 -1.85
C ILE A 185 0.58 1.08 -2.31
N SER A 186 0.18 1.16 -3.59
CA SER A 186 -0.77 0.25 -4.22
C SER A 186 -0.07 -0.93 -4.92
N GLY A 187 1.23 -1.15 -4.70
CA GLY A 187 1.92 -2.33 -5.16
C GLY A 187 1.39 -3.61 -4.51
N THR A 188 1.34 -4.71 -5.28
CA THR A 188 0.89 -6.03 -4.81
C THR A 188 1.98 -7.10 -4.82
N LYS A 189 3.14 -6.78 -5.42
CA LYS A 189 4.26 -7.72 -5.59
C LYS A 189 5.37 -7.57 -4.56
N TYR A 190 5.20 -6.67 -3.60
CA TYR A 190 6.17 -6.39 -2.55
C TYR A 190 5.45 -5.86 -1.29
N PRO A 191 6.07 -6.00 -0.10
CA PRO A 191 5.61 -5.37 1.13
C PRO A 191 5.45 -3.87 1.00
N THR A 192 4.31 -3.34 1.42
CA THR A 192 4.02 -1.90 1.37
C THR A 192 4.03 -1.24 2.74
N ALA A 193 3.88 -1.99 3.83
CA ALA A 193 3.84 -1.47 5.20
C ALA A 193 5.10 -0.69 5.59
N ASN A 194 6.30 -1.22 5.29
CA ASN A 194 7.58 -0.55 5.55
C ASN A 194 7.80 0.70 4.66
N LEU A 195 7.00 0.89 3.62
CA LEU A 195 7.07 2.05 2.73
C LEU A 195 6.19 3.22 3.19
N TYR A 196 5.35 3.01 4.22
CA TYR A 196 4.42 4.01 4.73
C TYR A 196 5.12 5.32 5.15
N PHE A 197 6.07 5.25 6.09
CA PHE A 197 6.77 6.46 6.58
C PHE A 197 7.57 7.18 5.50
N PRO A 198 8.38 6.48 4.65
CA PRO A 198 9.04 7.13 3.52
C PRO A 198 8.06 7.88 2.62
N CYS A 199 6.97 7.23 2.19
CA CYS A 199 5.99 7.82 1.29
C CYS A 199 5.33 9.07 1.90
N ILE A 200 4.86 8.96 3.14
CA ILE A 200 4.15 10.08 3.77
C ILE A 200 5.09 11.23 4.09
N SER A 201 6.31 10.93 4.53
CA SER A 201 7.34 11.96 4.78
C SER A 201 7.69 12.72 3.50
N THR A 202 7.77 12.02 2.36
CA THR A 202 7.96 12.65 1.05
C THR A 202 6.77 13.54 0.68
N ALA A 203 5.53 13.05 0.80
CA ALA A 203 4.34 13.85 0.52
C ALA A 203 4.31 15.14 1.35
N TYR A 204 4.55 15.05 2.66
CA TYR A 204 4.55 16.21 3.54
C TYR A 204 5.68 17.18 3.25
N ALA A 205 6.89 16.68 2.98
CA ALA A 205 8.03 17.51 2.61
C ALA A 205 7.76 18.27 1.30
N THR A 206 7.16 17.62 0.30
CA THR A 206 6.72 18.28 -0.95
C THR A 206 5.73 19.40 -0.64
N LEU A 207 4.71 19.15 0.18
CA LEU A 207 3.72 20.17 0.55
C LEU A 207 4.36 21.37 1.25
N LYS A 208 5.27 21.15 2.20
CA LYS A 208 5.94 22.23 2.93
C LYS A 208 6.87 23.04 2.02
N HIS A 209 7.61 22.38 1.14
CA HIS A 209 8.47 23.05 0.17
C HIS A 209 7.64 23.98 -0.75
N GLU A 210 6.60 23.44 -1.36
CA GLU A 210 5.76 24.18 -2.31
C GLU A 210 4.90 25.26 -1.65
N LEU A 211 4.60 25.13 -0.37
CA LEU A 211 3.95 26.19 0.39
C LEU A 211 4.84 27.44 0.53
N ILE A 212 6.16 27.29 0.48
CA ILE A 212 7.14 28.39 0.63
C ILE A 212 7.56 28.89 -0.76
N GLU A 213 8.03 27.98 -1.63
CA GLU A 213 8.65 28.31 -2.91
C GLU A 213 7.66 28.37 -4.08
N GLY A 214 6.49 27.73 -3.93
CA GLY A 214 5.53 27.59 -5.02
C GLY A 214 4.86 28.91 -5.42
N PRO A 215 4.31 28.99 -6.65
CA PRO A 215 3.44 30.09 -7.05
C PRO A 215 2.13 30.09 -6.25
N ASP A 216 1.43 31.23 -6.20
CA ASP A 216 0.28 31.42 -5.32
C ASP A 216 -0.84 30.38 -5.49
N TYR A 217 -1.09 29.91 -6.71
CA TYR A 217 -2.09 28.88 -6.96
C TYR A 217 -1.67 27.51 -6.39
N ILE A 218 -0.39 27.14 -6.46
CA ILE A 218 0.13 25.91 -5.81
C ILE A 218 0.11 26.09 -4.29
N LYS A 219 0.45 27.28 -3.78
CA LYS A 219 0.35 27.59 -2.34
C LYS A 219 -1.08 27.43 -1.83
N GLN A 220 -2.08 27.85 -2.59
CA GLN A 220 -3.50 27.66 -2.25
C GLN A 220 -3.88 26.17 -2.21
N MET A 221 -3.47 25.37 -3.20
CA MET A 221 -3.62 23.92 -3.18
C MET A 221 -2.96 23.30 -1.94
N CYS A 222 -1.71 23.69 -1.66
CA CYS A 222 -0.92 23.18 -0.53
C CYS A 222 -1.60 23.47 0.81
N ARG A 223 -2.14 24.68 1.03
CA ARG A 223 -2.87 25.00 2.28
C ARG A 223 -4.03 24.05 2.52
N ARG A 224 -4.83 23.76 1.50
CA ARG A 224 -5.94 22.80 1.59
C ARG A 224 -5.45 21.36 1.82
N MET A 225 -4.42 20.95 1.09
CA MET A 225 -3.84 19.61 1.22
C MET A 225 -3.23 19.39 2.61
N ILE A 226 -2.51 20.37 3.17
CA ILE A 226 -1.92 20.30 4.51
C ILE A 226 -3.01 20.21 5.57
N ALA A 227 -4.03 21.08 5.52
CA ALA A 227 -5.15 21.00 6.47
C ALA A 227 -5.85 19.62 6.44
N LYS A 228 -5.99 19.05 5.24
CA LYS A 228 -6.54 17.70 5.07
C LYS A 228 -5.60 16.62 5.60
N PHE A 229 -4.30 16.76 5.34
CA PHE A 229 -3.25 15.87 5.80
C PHE A 229 -3.25 15.79 7.32
N GLU A 230 -3.19 16.93 8.00
CA GLU A 230 -3.15 17.02 9.47
C GLU A 230 -4.34 16.30 10.13
N LYS A 231 -5.55 16.40 9.54
CA LYS A 231 -6.74 15.67 10.03
C LYS A 231 -6.56 14.15 10.07
N TYR A 232 -5.87 13.56 9.10
CA TYR A 232 -5.64 12.10 9.07
C TYR A 232 -4.39 11.68 9.84
N TRP A 233 -3.53 12.64 10.16
CA TRP A 233 -2.20 12.39 10.66
C TRP A 233 -2.07 12.40 12.18
N HIS A 234 -3.06 12.96 12.89
CA HIS A 234 -3.05 12.95 14.36
C HIS A 234 -3.08 11.53 14.97
N ASP A 235 -3.43 10.50 14.20
CA ASP A 235 -3.48 9.10 14.65
C ASP A 235 -2.61 8.22 13.74
N PHE A 236 -1.29 8.30 13.92
CA PHE A 236 -0.36 7.45 13.18
C PHE A 236 -0.61 5.99 13.48
N SER A 237 -0.55 5.19 12.41
CA SER A 237 -0.54 3.75 12.56
C SER A 237 0.79 3.29 13.17
N VAL A 238 0.76 3.01 14.48
CA VAL A 238 1.91 2.50 15.24
C VAL A 238 2.48 1.23 14.61
N ILE A 239 1.62 0.34 14.13
CA ILE A 239 2.05 -0.91 13.49
C ILE A 239 2.77 -0.69 12.15
N LEU A 240 2.43 0.37 11.41
CA LEU A 240 3.17 0.74 10.21
C LEU A 240 4.51 1.41 10.54
N ALA A 241 4.64 2.05 11.71
CA ALA A 241 5.94 2.49 12.22
C ALA A 241 6.82 1.28 12.59
N ILE A 242 6.22 0.27 13.24
CA ILE A 242 6.88 -1.01 13.53
C ILE A 242 7.34 -1.68 12.23
N ALA A 243 6.52 -1.71 11.18
CA ALA A 243 6.92 -2.26 9.88
C ALA A 243 8.19 -1.62 9.31
N VAL A 244 8.36 -0.31 9.49
CA VAL A 244 9.56 0.43 9.07
C VAL A 244 10.76 0.09 9.95
N ILE A 245 10.56 -0.11 11.26
CA ILE A 245 11.63 -0.54 12.18
C ILE A 245 12.14 -1.94 11.83
N LEU A 246 11.25 -2.82 11.35
CA LEU A 246 11.58 -4.17 10.89
C LEU A 246 12.23 -4.18 9.49
N ASP A 247 12.46 -3.02 8.87
CA ASP A 247 13.34 -2.92 7.71
C ASP A 247 14.77 -2.65 8.19
N PRO A 248 15.73 -3.56 7.93
CA PRO A 248 17.10 -3.46 8.43
C PRO A 248 17.85 -2.25 7.86
N ARG A 249 17.32 -1.58 6.82
CA ARG A 249 17.90 -0.37 6.24
C ARG A 249 17.46 0.91 6.98
N TYR A 250 16.35 0.85 7.72
CA TYR A 250 15.74 2.02 8.36
C TYR A 250 15.88 2.00 9.89
N LYS A 251 15.36 0.94 10.54
CA LYS A 251 15.31 0.79 12.01
C LYS A 251 14.68 2.02 12.72
N PHE A 252 14.82 2.09 14.04
CA PHE A 252 14.26 3.18 14.87
C PHE A 252 14.67 4.58 14.43
N ALA A 253 15.95 4.76 14.06
CA ALA A 253 16.49 6.08 13.71
C ALA A 253 15.72 6.77 12.57
N PHE A 254 15.23 6.00 11.59
CA PHE A 254 14.45 6.58 10.49
C PHE A 254 13.05 7.01 10.94
N VAL A 255 12.40 6.21 11.79
CA VAL A 255 11.09 6.53 12.34
C VAL A 255 11.15 7.79 13.20
N GLU A 256 12.13 7.88 14.11
CA GLU A 256 12.35 9.07 14.92
C GLU A 256 12.62 10.32 14.05
N TRP A 257 13.46 10.19 13.02
CA TRP A 257 13.73 11.27 12.08
C TRP A 257 12.47 11.75 11.35
N CYS A 258 11.58 10.83 10.96
CA CYS A 258 10.30 11.16 10.34
C CYS A 258 9.38 11.88 11.33
N TYR A 259 9.18 11.33 12.54
CA TYR A 259 8.33 11.95 13.57
C TYR A 259 8.77 13.37 13.89
N LYS A 260 10.08 13.61 14.04
CA LYS A 260 10.65 14.95 14.27
C LYS A 260 10.31 15.98 13.19
N ARG A 261 10.13 15.55 11.94
CA ARG A 261 9.79 16.44 10.81
C ARG A 261 8.28 16.63 10.64
N LEU A 262 7.53 15.60 10.98
CA LEU A 262 6.11 15.49 10.72
C LEU A 262 5.27 16.09 11.85
N TYR A 263 5.73 15.97 13.10
CA TYR A 263 5.10 16.59 14.26
C TYR A 263 5.76 17.91 14.60
N VAL A 264 4.90 18.90 14.88
CA VAL A 264 5.30 20.19 15.46
C VAL A 264 5.33 20.12 17.00
N GLY A 265 4.69 19.10 17.61
CA GLY A 265 4.62 18.88 19.05
C GLY A 265 5.64 17.87 19.60
N ASP A 266 5.29 17.19 20.71
CA ASP A 266 6.17 16.25 21.40
C ASP A 266 6.30 14.91 20.65
N TYR A 267 7.18 14.88 19.64
CA TYR A 267 7.52 13.68 18.90
C TYR A 267 8.13 12.58 19.78
N VAL A 268 8.68 12.91 20.95
CA VAL A 268 9.29 11.94 21.88
C VAL A 268 8.22 11.02 22.45
N PHE A 269 7.04 11.55 22.77
CA PHE A 269 5.90 10.75 23.21
C PHE A 269 5.48 9.71 22.16
N GLU A 270 5.39 10.11 20.89
CA GLU A 270 5.02 9.20 19.80
C GLU A 270 6.09 8.12 19.56
N VAL A 271 7.37 8.50 19.58
CA VAL A 271 8.49 7.54 19.44
C VAL A 271 8.46 6.54 20.60
N LYS A 272 8.20 7.00 21.83
CA LYS A 272 8.06 6.13 23.00
C LYS A 272 6.87 5.17 22.84
N LYS A 273 5.70 5.67 22.41
CA LYS A 273 4.51 4.85 22.14
C LYS A 273 4.81 3.74 21.13
N VAL A 274 5.56 4.05 20.05
CA VAL A 274 5.99 3.05 19.07
C VAL A 274 6.94 2.03 19.68
N LYS A 275 7.91 2.47 20.49
CA LYS A 275 8.83 1.58 21.19
C LYS A 275 8.08 0.63 22.13
N ASP A 276 7.26 1.16 23.02
CA ASP A 276 6.50 0.36 23.98
C ASP A 276 5.58 -0.66 23.27
N SER A 277 4.97 -0.25 22.15
CA SER A 277 4.13 -1.12 21.32
C SER A 277 4.91 -2.22 20.60
N LEU A 278 6.12 -1.92 20.10
CA LEU A 278 7.02 -2.90 19.48
C LEU A 278 7.40 -4.00 20.48
N PHE A 279 7.84 -3.61 21.68
CA PHE A 279 8.24 -4.58 22.70
C PHE A 279 7.05 -5.39 23.24
N SER A 280 5.87 -4.76 23.37
CA SER A 280 4.63 -5.46 23.73
C SER A 280 4.23 -6.49 22.67
N LEU A 281 4.26 -6.10 21.38
CA LEU A 281 3.97 -7.00 20.27
C LEU A 281 4.93 -8.19 20.25
N PHE A 282 6.24 -7.93 20.35
CA PHE A 282 7.27 -8.96 20.40
C PHE A 282 7.04 -9.94 21.56
N SER A 283 6.71 -9.44 22.76
CA SER A 283 6.44 -10.27 23.93
C SER A 283 5.28 -11.25 23.71
N ASN A 284 4.27 -10.86 22.92
CA ASN A 284 3.16 -11.75 22.55
C ASN A 284 3.61 -12.86 21.59
N TYR A 285 4.49 -12.58 20.62
CA TYR A 285 5.08 -13.61 19.77
C TYR A 285 5.93 -14.60 20.58
N ALA A 286 6.85 -14.07 21.40
CA ALA A 286 7.73 -14.87 22.24
C ALA A 286 6.96 -15.76 23.24
N SER A 287 5.79 -15.31 23.73
CA SER A 287 4.95 -16.09 24.65
C SER A 287 4.10 -17.15 23.93
N ASN A 288 3.64 -16.87 22.70
CA ASN A 288 2.79 -17.80 21.95
C ASN A 288 3.55 -19.03 21.44
N ASN A 289 4.86 -18.89 21.15
CA ASN A 289 5.69 -20.03 20.75
C ASN A 289 6.06 -20.99 21.91
N VAL A 290 5.75 -20.64 23.16
CA VAL A 290 5.87 -21.57 24.31
C VAL A 290 4.74 -22.61 24.33
N ASN A 291 3.61 -22.36 23.63
CA ASN A 291 2.43 -23.23 23.61
C ASN A 291 2.33 -24.14 22.38
N VAL A 292 3.35 -24.21 21.52
CA VAL A 292 3.45 -25.29 20.54
C VAL A 292 4.09 -26.47 21.27
N PRO A 293 3.37 -27.57 21.56
CA PRO A 293 4.04 -28.78 22.00
C PRO A 293 5.04 -29.15 20.92
N ALA A 294 6.22 -29.61 21.29
CA ALA A 294 7.22 -30.21 20.40
C ALA A 294 6.74 -31.51 19.70
N ASN A 295 5.46 -31.59 19.33
CA ASN A 295 4.81 -32.67 18.61
C ASN A 295 4.47 -32.24 17.19
N VAL A 296 5.46 -31.71 16.47
CA VAL A 296 5.54 -31.90 15.01
C VAL A 296 6.93 -32.42 14.68
N SER A 297 7.36 -33.46 15.40
CA SER A 297 8.16 -34.49 14.76
C SER A 297 7.20 -35.33 13.92
N GLU A 298 6.96 -34.93 12.67
CA GLU A 298 6.57 -35.89 11.66
C GLU A 298 7.69 -36.94 11.63
N ARG A 299 7.49 -38.06 12.33
CA ARG A 299 8.18 -39.32 12.04
C ARG A 299 7.80 -39.72 10.62
N ARG A 300 8.42 -39.09 9.64
CA ARG A 300 8.66 -39.73 8.35
C ARG A 300 9.76 -40.73 8.61
N ASN A 301 9.39 -42.00 8.75
CA ASN A 301 10.29 -43.09 8.42
C ASN A 301 10.61 -42.96 6.91
N SER A 302 11.54 -42.06 6.59
CA SER A 302 12.30 -42.14 5.35
C SER A 302 13.46 -43.08 5.63
N GLU A 303 13.35 -44.31 5.16
CA GLU A 303 14.50 -45.16 4.89
C GLU A 303 15.36 -44.44 3.83
N CYS A 304 16.20 -43.52 4.28
CA CYS A 304 17.29 -42.99 3.48
C CYS A 304 18.43 -44.00 3.60
N THR A 305 18.51 -44.87 2.60
CA THR A 305 19.67 -45.69 2.30
C THR A 305 20.94 -44.84 2.24
N ASN A 306 21.89 -45.21 3.10
CA ASN A 306 23.33 -44.98 3.06
C ASN A 306 23.86 -44.04 1.96
N SER A 307 24.32 -42.86 2.39
CA SER A 307 25.55 -42.27 1.86
C SER A 307 26.17 -41.33 2.90
N SER A 308 27.12 -41.88 3.66
CA SER A 308 28.30 -41.23 4.23
C SER A 308 28.13 -39.82 4.81
N SER A 309 27.81 -39.77 6.10
CA SER A 309 28.16 -38.65 6.97
C SER A 309 28.81 -39.21 8.24
N THR A 310 30.07 -38.84 8.48
CA THR A 310 30.77 -38.94 9.77
C THR A 310 30.02 -38.12 10.81
N VAL A 311 28.93 -38.65 11.35
CA VAL A 311 28.21 -38.05 12.48
C VAL A 311 28.65 -38.82 13.72
N ILE A 312 29.47 -38.17 14.56
CA ILE A 312 29.73 -38.63 15.91
C ILE A 312 28.42 -38.46 16.69
N ASN A 313 27.50 -39.42 16.56
CA ASN A 313 26.29 -39.45 17.37
C ASN A 313 26.67 -40.02 18.74
N SER A 314 27.23 -39.16 19.60
CA SER A 314 27.70 -39.54 20.92
C SER A 314 26.83 -38.92 22.01
N GLN A 315 26.60 -39.68 23.08
CA GLN A 315 25.99 -39.22 24.33
C GLN A 315 26.57 -37.89 24.84
N PHE A 316 27.82 -37.59 24.48
CA PHE A 316 28.50 -36.34 24.78
C PHE A 316 27.83 -35.11 24.15
N LEU A 317 27.39 -35.19 22.89
CA LEU A 317 26.67 -34.08 22.25
C LEU A 317 25.27 -33.90 22.84
N GLN A 318 24.58 -35.00 23.18
CA GLN A 318 23.27 -34.92 23.87
C GLN A 318 23.38 -34.27 25.26
N ASN A 319 24.46 -34.57 26.01
CA ASN A 319 24.71 -33.94 27.30
C ASN A 319 25.03 -32.44 27.15
N PHE A 320 25.66 -32.03 26.03
CA PHE A 320 25.89 -30.61 25.73
C PHE A 320 24.57 -29.91 25.37
N ASP A 321 23.72 -30.54 24.56
CA ASP A 321 22.39 -30.01 24.21
C ASP A 321 21.54 -29.78 25.47
N SER A 322 21.55 -30.73 26.42
CA SER A 322 20.84 -30.57 27.71
C SER A 322 21.44 -29.47 28.59
N PHE A 323 22.75 -29.24 28.54
CA PHE A 323 23.39 -28.13 29.25
C PHE A 323 23.04 -26.78 28.63
N GLU A 324 22.97 -26.66 27.30
CA GLU A 324 22.52 -25.43 26.64
C GLU A 324 21.07 -25.06 26.97
N GLU A 325 20.17 -26.05 27.08
CA GLU A 325 18.78 -25.83 27.52
C GLU A 325 18.70 -25.25 28.95
N GLU A 326 19.64 -25.59 29.83
CA GLU A 326 19.74 -25.01 31.19
C GLU A 326 20.33 -23.59 31.20
N VAL A 327 21.08 -23.20 30.16
CA VAL A 327 21.78 -21.90 30.03
C VAL A 327 21.04 -20.93 29.09
N GLU A 328 19.89 -21.34 28.53
CA GLU A 328 19.20 -20.65 27.43
C GLU A 328 19.08 -19.13 27.68
N MET A 329 19.66 -18.35 26.76
CA MET A 329 19.59 -16.89 26.79
C MET A 329 18.10 -16.46 26.72
N PRO A 330 17.65 -15.50 27.55
CA PRO A 330 16.26 -15.07 27.53
C PRO A 330 15.85 -14.61 26.12
N LYS A 331 14.80 -15.21 25.56
CA LYS A 331 14.17 -14.82 24.26
C LYS A 331 13.89 -13.30 24.16
N LYS A 332 13.80 -12.62 25.31
CA LYS A 332 13.65 -11.16 25.44
C LYS A 332 14.77 -10.34 24.76
N PHE A 333 15.96 -10.91 24.55
CA PHE A 333 17.10 -10.22 23.94
C PHE A 333 17.09 -10.23 22.41
N GLU A 334 16.31 -11.10 21.77
CA GLU A 334 16.34 -11.28 20.30
C GLU A 334 16.02 -9.96 19.55
N LEU A 335 14.96 -9.27 19.99
CA LEU A 335 14.58 -7.97 19.41
C LEU A 335 15.69 -6.93 19.62
N GLU A 336 16.27 -6.86 20.81
CA GLU A 336 17.33 -5.90 21.13
C GLU A 336 18.58 -6.15 20.26
N MET A 337 18.97 -7.42 20.09
CA MET A 337 20.05 -7.80 19.18
C MET A 337 19.81 -7.31 17.76
N TYR A 338 18.60 -7.53 17.21
CA TYR A 338 18.26 -7.00 15.88
C TYR A 338 18.35 -5.47 15.84
N LEU A 339 17.87 -4.78 16.86
CA LEU A 339 17.88 -3.32 16.89
C LEU A 339 19.30 -2.74 16.95
N ASP A 340 20.21 -3.40 17.66
CA ASP A 340 21.59 -2.98 17.84
C ASP A 340 22.50 -3.30 16.64
N GLU A 341 22.07 -4.18 15.75
CA GLU A 341 22.83 -4.47 14.53
C GLU A 341 23.05 -3.22 13.66
N PRO A 342 24.15 -3.16 12.89
CA PRO A 342 24.35 -2.10 11.93
C PRO A 342 23.24 -2.08 10.88
N LYS A 343 22.91 -0.89 10.38
CA LYS A 343 21.94 -0.71 9.29
C LYS A 343 22.54 -1.18 7.97
N ILE A 344 21.72 -1.84 7.15
CA ILE A 344 22.06 -2.15 5.76
C ILE A 344 21.97 -0.86 4.92
N ASP A 345 22.84 -0.69 3.92
CA ASP A 345 22.76 0.44 3.00
C ASP A 345 21.41 0.46 2.28
N ARG A 346 20.71 1.60 2.32
CA ARG A 346 19.42 1.83 1.66
C ARG A 346 19.50 1.66 0.13
N LYS A 347 20.68 1.79 -0.47
CA LYS A 347 20.87 1.64 -1.92
C LYS A 347 20.86 0.18 -2.38
N ILE A 348 20.97 -0.77 -1.46
CA ILE A 348 20.93 -2.20 -1.79
C ILE A 348 19.48 -2.59 -2.10
N GLU A 349 19.30 -3.25 -3.23
CA GLU A 349 18.04 -3.90 -3.57
C GLU A 349 17.84 -5.10 -2.63
N LEU A 350 16.80 -5.03 -1.80
CA LEU A 350 16.54 -5.98 -0.74
C LEU A 350 15.09 -6.43 -0.80
N ASP A 351 14.89 -7.72 -1.02
CA ASP A 351 13.63 -8.38 -0.67
C ASP A 351 13.62 -8.58 0.85
N ILE A 352 12.88 -7.70 1.53
CA ILE A 352 12.79 -7.68 2.99
C ILE A 352 12.15 -8.96 3.56
N LEU A 353 11.25 -9.62 2.84
CA LEU A 353 10.64 -10.87 3.32
C LEU A 353 11.62 -12.03 3.17
N HIS A 354 12.36 -12.05 2.06
CA HIS A 354 13.45 -13.02 1.91
C HIS A 354 14.53 -12.82 2.97
N PHE A 355 14.87 -11.57 3.30
CA PHE A 355 15.79 -11.25 4.40
C PHE A 355 15.33 -11.87 5.72
N TRP A 356 14.07 -11.65 6.12
CA TRP A 356 13.55 -12.24 7.36
C TRP A 356 13.46 -13.76 7.30
N LYS A 357 13.10 -14.33 6.15
CA LYS A 357 13.11 -15.78 5.95
C LYS A 357 14.51 -16.37 6.10
N ALA A 358 15.55 -15.71 5.58
CA ALA A 358 16.94 -16.14 5.71
C ALA A 358 17.46 -16.03 7.15
N ASN A 359 16.96 -15.06 7.92
CA ASN A 359 17.36 -14.82 9.31
C ASN A 359 16.47 -15.52 10.35
N GLN A 360 15.48 -16.32 9.93
CA GLN A 360 14.51 -16.94 10.84
C GLN A 360 15.11 -17.87 11.90
N TYR A 361 16.28 -18.45 11.65
CA TYR A 361 16.95 -19.31 12.65
C TYR A 361 17.73 -18.50 13.69
N ARG A 362 18.13 -17.28 13.32
CA ARG A 362 18.86 -16.36 14.21
C ARG A 362 17.91 -15.48 15.00
N PHE A 363 16.80 -15.11 14.37
CA PHE A 363 15.76 -14.26 14.93
C PHE A 363 14.37 -14.91 14.70
N PRO A 364 14.04 -16.03 15.36
CA PRO A 364 12.78 -16.74 15.14
C PRO A 364 11.53 -15.90 15.43
N GLU A 365 11.47 -15.23 16.58
CA GLU A 365 10.29 -14.47 17.00
C GLU A 365 10.15 -13.16 16.24
N VAL A 366 11.26 -12.45 16.01
CA VAL A 366 11.28 -11.23 15.20
C VAL A 366 10.94 -11.55 13.75
N SER A 367 11.42 -12.66 13.19
CA SER A 367 11.09 -13.05 11.81
C SER A 367 9.62 -13.42 11.66
N ALA A 368 9.03 -14.11 12.65
CA ALA A 368 7.59 -14.38 12.67
C ALA A 368 6.77 -13.08 12.74
N MET A 369 7.13 -12.16 13.65
CA MET A 369 6.50 -10.85 13.76
C MET A 369 6.67 -10.03 12.47
N ALA A 370 7.87 -10.00 11.89
CA ALA A 370 8.17 -9.24 10.67
C ALA A 370 7.39 -9.76 9.48
N ARG A 371 7.24 -11.08 9.35
CA ARG A 371 6.39 -11.67 8.31
C ARG A 371 4.95 -11.17 8.41
N ASP A 372 4.36 -11.15 9.59
CA ASP A 372 2.95 -10.78 9.72
C ASP A 372 2.75 -9.25 9.60
N VAL A 373 3.69 -8.45 10.13
CA VAL A 373 3.64 -6.98 10.08
C VAL A 373 3.97 -6.40 8.70
N LEU A 374 5.01 -6.89 8.03
CA LEU A 374 5.42 -6.35 6.73
C LEU A 374 4.39 -6.63 5.64
N CYS A 375 3.56 -7.64 5.85
CA CYS A 375 2.58 -8.11 4.88
C CYS A 375 1.23 -7.45 5.04
N ILE A 376 1.11 -6.49 5.95
CA ILE A 376 -0.05 -5.60 6.01
C ILE A 376 -0.09 -4.79 4.70
N PRO A 377 -1.14 -4.92 3.87
CA PRO A 377 -1.30 -4.07 2.71
C PRO A 377 -1.75 -2.68 3.17
N ILE A 378 -1.02 -1.61 2.87
CA ILE A 378 -1.46 -0.25 3.26
C ILE A 378 -2.49 0.35 2.30
N SER A 379 -2.96 -0.44 1.33
CA SER A 379 -3.94 -0.04 0.33
C SER A 379 -4.99 -1.13 0.12
N THR A 380 -6.25 -0.72 0.04
CA THR A 380 -7.38 -1.58 -0.36
C THR A 380 -7.48 -1.76 -1.86
N VAL A 381 -6.64 -1.08 -2.65
CA VAL A 381 -6.74 -1.09 -4.11
C VAL A 381 -5.36 -1.33 -4.72
N ALA A 382 -5.27 -2.41 -5.50
CA ALA A 382 -4.10 -2.67 -6.34
C ALA A 382 -3.89 -1.53 -7.33
N SER A 383 -2.64 -1.21 -7.64
CA SER A 383 -2.29 -0.09 -8.52
C SER A 383 -2.96 -0.23 -9.88
N GLU A 384 -2.99 -1.44 -10.43
CA GLU A 384 -3.69 -1.72 -11.68
C GLU A 384 -5.18 -1.35 -11.62
N SER A 385 -5.90 -1.66 -10.54
CA SER A 385 -7.30 -1.26 -10.35
C SER A 385 -7.48 0.23 -10.01
N ALA A 386 -6.50 0.85 -9.36
CA ALA A 386 -6.52 2.27 -8.99
C ALA A 386 -6.23 3.20 -10.19
N PHE A 387 -5.44 2.74 -11.16
CA PHE A 387 -4.92 3.54 -12.27
C PHE A 387 -5.43 3.13 -13.67
N SER A 388 -6.00 1.93 -13.82
CA SER A 388 -6.54 1.48 -15.12
C SER A 388 -8.06 1.66 -15.19
N ASN A 389 -8.52 2.27 -16.28
CA ASN A 389 -9.92 2.15 -16.73
C ASN A 389 -10.14 0.86 -17.53
N SER A 390 -9.11 0.04 -17.71
CA SER A 390 -9.08 -1.14 -18.59
C SER A 390 -8.94 -2.40 -17.76
N GLY A 391 -10.06 -3.11 -17.59
CA GLY A 391 -10.13 -4.41 -16.94
C GLY A 391 -10.78 -4.37 -15.57
N ARG A 392 -12.02 -3.88 -15.45
CA ARG A 392 -12.84 -4.31 -14.31
C ARG A 392 -12.90 -5.83 -14.36
N ILE A 393 -12.56 -6.50 -13.26
CA ILE A 393 -12.73 -7.96 -13.13
C ILE A 393 -14.16 -8.36 -13.54
N LEU A 394 -15.11 -7.48 -13.24
CA LEU A 394 -16.50 -7.47 -13.68
C LEU A 394 -16.73 -6.35 -14.71
N ASP A 395 -16.65 -6.67 -15.99
CA ASP A 395 -17.18 -5.80 -17.05
C ASP A 395 -18.67 -6.12 -17.32
N GLN A 396 -19.30 -5.39 -18.25
CA GLN A 396 -20.72 -5.58 -18.60
C GLN A 396 -21.04 -6.99 -19.14
N TYR A 397 -20.04 -7.73 -19.61
CA TYR A 397 -20.21 -9.11 -20.09
C TYR A 397 -20.08 -10.13 -18.95
N ARG A 398 -19.28 -9.81 -17.91
CA ARG A 398 -19.07 -10.64 -16.73
C ARG A 398 -20.05 -10.37 -15.58
N SER A 399 -20.83 -9.29 -15.63
CA SER A 399 -21.87 -8.98 -14.64
C SER A 399 -23.04 -9.98 -14.59
N ALA A 400 -23.14 -10.89 -15.57
CA ALA A 400 -24.12 -11.98 -15.59
C ALA A 400 -23.64 -13.27 -14.89
N LEU A 401 -22.36 -13.33 -14.49
CA LEU A 401 -21.82 -14.49 -13.78
C LEU A 401 -22.33 -14.52 -12.34
N LYS A 402 -22.60 -15.73 -11.83
CA LYS A 402 -22.91 -15.93 -10.42
C LYS A 402 -21.69 -15.61 -9.55
N HIS A 403 -21.93 -15.16 -8.33
CA HIS A 403 -20.89 -14.66 -7.42
C HIS A 403 -19.81 -15.70 -7.09
N ASP A 404 -20.19 -16.97 -6.94
CA ASP A 404 -19.32 -18.14 -6.76
C ASP A 404 -18.39 -18.35 -7.96
N ILE A 405 -18.90 -18.18 -9.19
CA ILE A 405 -18.07 -18.29 -10.40
C ILE A 405 -17.09 -17.12 -10.50
N VAL A 406 -17.52 -15.91 -10.16
CA VAL A 406 -16.64 -14.73 -10.13
C VAL A 406 -15.52 -14.92 -9.13
N GLU A 407 -15.85 -15.37 -7.91
CA GLU A 407 -14.88 -15.71 -6.87
C GLU A 407 -13.89 -16.77 -7.34
N ALA A 408 -14.38 -17.89 -7.89
CA ALA A 408 -13.53 -18.95 -8.41
C ALA A 408 -12.60 -18.46 -9.52
N LEU A 409 -13.06 -17.58 -10.42
CA LEU A 409 -12.23 -17.01 -11.48
C LEU A 409 -11.13 -16.09 -10.94
N VAL A 410 -11.46 -15.24 -9.97
CA VAL A 410 -10.48 -14.33 -9.33
C VAL A 410 -9.45 -15.15 -8.56
N CYS A 411 -9.89 -16.05 -7.68
CA CYS A 411 -9.01 -16.90 -6.90
C CYS A 411 -8.14 -17.79 -7.79
N SER A 412 -8.71 -18.43 -8.82
CA SER A 412 -7.93 -19.29 -9.73
C SER A 412 -6.91 -18.49 -10.52
N LYS A 413 -7.24 -17.27 -10.96
CA LYS A 413 -6.27 -16.39 -11.62
C LYS A 413 -5.12 -16.07 -10.67
N ASP A 414 -5.41 -15.68 -9.43
CA ASP A 414 -4.38 -15.32 -8.46
C ASP A 414 -3.55 -16.55 -8.03
N TRP A 415 -4.14 -17.74 -7.95
CA TRP A 415 -3.41 -18.98 -7.65
C TRP A 415 -2.54 -19.50 -8.80
N LEU A 416 -3.00 -19.35 -10.05
CA LEU A 416 -2.26 -19.81 -11.23
C LEU A 416 -1.15 -18.85 -11.65
N TYR A 417 -1.39 -17.54 -11.52
CA TYR A 417 -0.49 -16.48 -11.98
C TYR A 417 0.18 -15.69 -10.85
N GLY A 418 -0.12 -15.99 -9.59
CA GLY A 418 0.66 -15.52 -8.46
C GLY A 418 2.09 -16.06 -8.58
N ASP A 419 3.09 -15.17 -8.52
CA ASP A 419 4.50 -15.53 -8.73
C ASP A 419 4.90 -16.70 -7.82
N LYS A 420 5.46 -17.78 -8.39
CA LYS A 420 5.91 -19.01 -7.69
C LYS A 420 7.07 -18.81 -6.69
N GLY A 421 7.39 -17.56 -6.33
CA GLY A 421 8.37 -17.17 -5.33
C GLY A 421 7.95 -15.98 -4.47
N ALA A 422 6.87 -15.27 -4.84
CA ALA A 422 6.19 -14.39 -3.90
C ALA A 422 5.50 -15.31 -2.89
N VAL A 423 5.99 -15.31 -1.66
CA VAL A 423 5.42 -16.08 -0.55
C VAL A 423 3.90 -16.00 -0.66
N PHE A 424 3.25 -17.15 -0.79
CA PHE A 424 1.80 -17.29 -0.91
C PHE A 424 1.18 -16.65 0.33
N PHE A 425 0.94 -15.35 0.28
CA PHE A 425 0.21 -14.69 1.33
C PHE A 425 -1.22 -15.19 1.21
N LYS A 426 -1.73 -15.77 2.29
CA LYS A 426 -3.16 -15.79 2.57
C LYS A 426 -3.65 -14.36 2.85
N LEU A 427 -3.30 -13.42 1.98
CA LEU A 427 -3.94 -12.12 1.89
C LEU A 427 -5.23 -12.38 1.13
N LEU A 428 -6.32 -12.58 1.87
CA LEU A 428 -7.63 -12.32 1.29
C LEU A 428 -7.70 -10.78 1.15
N LEU A 429 -7.22 -10.23 0.03
CA LEU A 429 -7.57 -8.88 -0.38
C LEU A 429 -9.04 -8.92 -0.76
N MET A 430 -9.90 -8.79 0.24
CA MET A 430 -11.31 -8.50 0.01
C MET A 430 -11.41 -7.06 -0.47
N HIS A 431 -11.33 -6.88 -1.78
CA HIS A 431 -11.74 -5.65 -2.44
C HIS A 431 -13.26 -5.51 -2.31
N VAL A 432 -13.71 -4.99 -1.17
CA VAL A 432 -15.11 -4.55 -1.03
C VAL A 432 -15.22 -3.19 -1.71
N HIS A 433 -15.31 -3.20 -3.04
CA HIS A 433 -15.72 -2.01 -3.78
C HIS A 433 -17.24 -1.87 -3.66
N PHE A 434 -17.69 -0.94 -2.81
CA PHE A 434 -19.00 -0.37 -2.96
C PHE A 434 -18.95 0.66 -4.10
N LEU A 435 -19.77 0.42 -5.12
CA LEU A 435 -20.04 1.40 -6.19
C LEU A 435 -20.95 2.50 -5.67
#